data_AF-A0A7C2F020-F1
#
_entry.id   AF-A0A7C2F020-F1
#
_cell.length_a   1.000
_cell.length_b   1.000
_cell.length_c   1.000
_cell.angle_alpha   90.00
_cell.angle_beta   90.00
_cell.angle_gamma   90.00
#
_symmetry.space_group_name_H-M   'P 1'
#
loop_
_entity.id
_entity.type
_entity.pdbx_description
1 polymer ?
#
loop_
_entity_poly.entity_id
_entity_poly.type
_entity_poly.pdbx_seq_one_letter_code
_entity_poly.pdbx_strand_id
1 'polypeptide(L)'
;AIGIVLGELKNYTFPENPQETQIDNSPVKYFLAKGADSTIIGYAIVVKGPNGFTNDFDMMVGLDADGKIIDTYVLDHKETPGLGDGMKTEGFKKQFRGKTLDDTKWSVKKDGGDIDALTAATITSRAFTGGVRRALLLYKKLKEETNV
;
A
#
# COMPACT_ATOMS: atom_id res chain seq x y z
N ALA A 1 7.82 -8.36 5.36
CA ALA A 1 6.87 -7.44 4.69
C ALA A 1 5.42 -7.71 5.12
N ILE A 2 4.87 -8.89 4.80
CA ILE A 2 3.45 -9.23 5.05
C ILE A 2 3.05 -9.11 6.54
N GLY A 3 3.83 -9.70 7.45
CA GLY A 3 3.56 -9.60 8.90
C GLY A 3 3.72 -8.18 9.49
N ILE A 4 4.31 -7.24 8.73
CA ILE A 4 4.37 -5.82 9.12
C ILE A 4 3.09 -5.13 8.64
N VAL A 5 2.73 -5.32 7.37
CA VAL A 5 1.58 -4.60 6.77
C VAL A 5 0.22 -5.07 7.29
N LEU A 6 0.13 -6.30 7.79
CA LEU A 6 -1.09 -6.86 8.39
C LEU A 6 -0.94 -7.14 9.89
N GLY A 7 0.10 -6.58 10.52
CA GLY A 7 0.49 -6.90 11.90
C GLY A 7 -0.57 -6.61 12.97
N GLU A 8 -1.57 -5.76 12.66
CA GLU A 8 -2.70 -5.48 13.57
C GLU A 8 -3.81 -6.55 13.52
N LEU A 9 -3.85 -7.38 12.47
CA LEU A 9 -4.78 -8.50 12.40
C LEU A 9 -4.36 -9.58 13.40
N LYS A 10 -5.34 -10.21 14.05
CA LYS A 10 -5.12 -11.31 15.02
C LYS A 10 -5.71 -12.60 14.46
N ASN A 11 -5.09 -13.73 14.83
CA ASN A 11 -5.59 -15.09 14.54
C ASN A 11 -5.92 -15.35 13.07
N TYR A 12 -4.95 -15.09 12.20
CA TYR A 12 -5.10 -15.19 10.75
C TYR A 12 -4.01 -16.08 10.16
N THR A 13 -4.36 -16.70 9.02
CA THR A 13 -3.43 -17.51 8.24
C THR A 13 -3.00 -16.75 7.00
N PHE A 14 -1.75 -16.95 6.62
CA PHE A 14 -1.18 -16.41 5.41
C PHE A 14 -0.91 -17.53 4.40
N PRO A 15 -1.25 -17.33 3.12
CA PRO A 15 -0.70 -18.16 2.08
C PRO A 15 0.81 -17.88 1.94
N GLU A 16 1.62 -18.92 1.77
CA GLU A 16 3.07 -18.79 1.53
C GLU A 16 3.38 -18.03 0.23
N ASN A 17 2.49 -18.12 -0.76
CA ASN A 17 2.66 -17.54 -2.08
C ASN A 17 1.64 -16.43 -2.35
N PRO A 18 2.04 -15.36 -3.07
CA PRO A 18 1.09 -14.36 -3.54
C PRO A 18 0.10 -14.99 -4.52
N GLN A 19 -1.13 -14.51 -4.48
CA GLN A 19 -2.09 -14.70 -5.56
C GLN A 19 -1.80 -13.68 -6.66
N GLU A 20 -2.03 -14.08 -7.90
CA GLU A 20 -1.87 -13.21 -9.07
C GLU A 20 -3.20 -13.13 -9.82
N THR A 21 -3.61 -11.91 -10.17
CA THR A 21 -4.77 -11.65 -11.05
C THR A 21 -4.38 -10.62 -12.11
N GLN A 22 -5.27 -10.35 -13.06
CA GLN A 22 -5.12 -9.24 -14.00
C GLN A 22 -6.25 -8.25 -13.82
N ILE A 23 -5.89 -7.01 -13.48
CA ILE A 23 -6.81 -5.89 -13.40
C ILE A 23 -6.40 -4.89 -14.47
N ASP A 24 -7.33 -4.54 -15.37
CA ASP A 24 -7.09 -3.65 -16.52
C ASP A 24 -5.88 -4.08 -17.36
N ASN A 25 -5.76 -5.39 -17.64
CA ASN A 25 -4.62 -6.00 -18.34
C ASN A 25 -3.25 -5.79 -17.67
N SER A 26 -3.23 -5.42 -16.39
CA SER A 26 -2.02 -5.31 -15.59
C SER A 26 -1.98 -6.44 -14.54
N PRO A 27 -0.84 -7.16 -14.40
CA PRO A 27 -0.71 -8.16 -13.35
C PRO A 27 -0.74 -7.50 -11.97
N VAL A 28 -1.50 -8.09 -11.06
CA VAL A 28 -1.62 -7.65 -9.66
C VAL A 28 -1.26 -8.81 -8.76
N LYS A 29 -0.30 -8.59 -7.86
CA LYS A 29 0.10 -9.56 -6.84
C LYS A 29 -0.49 -9.14 -5.50
N TYR A 30 -1.17 -10.06 -4.84
CA TYR A 30 -1.80 -9.78 -3.56
C TYR A 30 -1.80 -11.02 -2.65
N PHE A 31 -2.00 -10.80 -1.36
CA PHE A 31 -2.19 -11.84 -0.35
C PHE A 31 -3.52 -11.60 0.34
N LEU A 32 -4.26 -12.68 0.61
CA LEU A 32 -5.46 -12.65 1.42
C LEU A 32 -5.11 -13.11 2.83
N ALA A 33 -5.46 -12.30 3.82
CA ALA A 33 -5.48 -12.72 5.21
C ALA A 33 -6.83 -13.39 5.49
N LYS A 34 -6.80 -14.67 5.89
CA LYS A 34 -8.01 -15.40 6.26
C LYS A 34 -8.07 -15.63 7.77
N GLY A 35 -9.22 -15.32 8.36
CA GLY A 35 -9.55 -15.64 9.75
C GLY A 35 -9.73 -17.13 9.97
N ALA A 36 -9.96 -17.53 11.23
CA ALA A 36 -10.10 -18.92 11.64
C ALA A 36 -11.25 -19.67 10.93
N ASP A 37 -12.29 -18.96 10.53
CA ASP A 37 -13.46 -19.44 9.79
C ASP A 37 -13.32 -19.32 8.27
N SER A 38 -12.11 -19.06 7.76
CA SER A 38 -11.81 -18.79 6.36
C SER A 38 -12.41 -17.49 5.79
N THR A 39 -12.96 -16.61 6.63
CA THR A 39 -13.39 -15.27 6.19
C THR A 39 -12.18 -14.43 5.81
N ILE A 40 -12.33 -13.60 4.77
CA ILE A 40 -11.27 -12.67 4.38
C ILE A 40 -11.31 -11.48 5.34
N ILE A 41 -10.25 -11.32 6.12
CA ILE A 41 -10.14 -10.26 7.12
C ILE A 41 -9.13 -9.17 6.75
N GLY A 42 -8.43 -9.34 5.62
CA GLY A 42 -7.51 -8.34 5.11
C GLY A 42 -6.84 -8.72 3.81
N TYR A 43 -6.15 -7.74 3.23
CA TYR A 43 -5.49 -7.81 1.94
C TYR A 43 -4.11 -7.17 2.06
N ALA A 44 -3.07 -7.82 1.51
CA ALA A 44 -1.79 -7.16 1.28
C ALA A 44 -1.53 -7.09 -0.23
N ILE A 45 -1.53 -5.89 -0.79
CA ILE A 45 -1.43 -5.67 -2.23
C ILE A 45 -0.04 -5.14 -2.55
N VAL A 46 0.64 -5.77 -3.50
CA VAL A 46 1.94 -5.32 -4.01
C VAL A 46 1.69 -4.38 -5.18
N VAL A 47 2.23 -3.18 -5.08
CA VAL A 47 2.11 -2.12 -6.08
C VAL A 47 3.46 -1.46 -6.29
N LYS A 48 3.63 -0.86 -7.47
CA LYS A 48 4.74 0.04 -7.74
C LYS A 48 4.40 1.43 -7.24
N GLY A 49 5.40 2.13 -6.70
CA GLY A 49 5.46 3.59 -6.69
C GLY A 49 6.09 4.04 -8.00
N PRO A 50 5.30 4.35 -9.05
CA PRO A 50 5.86 4.72 -10.34
C PRO A 50 6.53 6.08 -10.26
N ASN A 51 7.63 6.25 -11.00
CA ASN A 51 8.36 7.51 -11.09
C ASN A 51 8.89 8.00 -9.73
N GLY A 52 9.49 7.10 -8.94
CA GLY A 52 10.39 7.51 -7.86
C GLY A 52 11.54 8.37 -8.41
N PHE A 53 12.24 9.11 -7.56
CA PHE A 53 13.24 10.09 -8.02
C PHE A 53 14.34 9.44 -8.86
N THR A 54 14.77 8.24 -8.46
CA THR A 54 15.78 7.45 -9.18
C THR A 54 15.15 6.44 -10.12
N ASN A 55 14.14 5.69 -9.64
CA ASN A 55 13.43 4.65 -10.40
C ASN A 55 12.10 4.33 -9.72
N ASP A 56 11.29 3.49 -10.39
CA ASP A 56 10.20 2.78 -9.73
C ASP A 56 10.70 1.99 -8.52
N PHE A 57 9.87 1.89 -7.49
CA PHE A 57 10.10 1.04 -6.33
C PHE A 57 8.88 0.17 -6.05
N ASP A 58 9.11 -1.00 -5.47
CA ASP A 58 8.04 -1.91 -5.10
C ASP A 58 7.64 -1.66 -3.64
N MET A 59 6.34 -1.64 -3.39
CA MET A 59 5.79 -1.49 -2.05
C MET A 59 4.59 -2.40 -1.86
N MET A 60 4.32 -2.70 -0.59
CA MET A 60 3.19 -3.48 -0.15
C MET A 60 2.31 -2.61 0.74
N VAL A 61 1.00 -2.65 0.50
CA VAL A 61 0.00 -1.94 1.29
C VAL A 61 -0.92 -2.97 1.91
N GLY A 62 -0.99 -2.97 3.25
CA GLY A 62 -1.89 -3.80 4.02
C GLY A 62 -3.19 -3.07 4.32
N LEU A 63 -4.30 -3.74 4.09
CA LEU A 63 -5.65 -3.25 4.23
C LEU A 63 -6.46 -4.24 5.07
N ASP A 64 -7.39 -3.74 5.89
CA ASP A 64 -8.40 -4.58 6.51
C ASP A 64 -9.53 -4.94 5.53
N ALA A 65 -10.51 -5.73 6.00
CA ALA A 65 -11.67 -6.13 5.21
C ALA A 65 -12.55 -4.96 4.73
N ASP A 66 -12.42 -3.78 5.34
CA ASP A 66 -13.17 -2.56 5.01
C ASP A 66 -12.38 -1.60 4.11
N GLY A 67 -11.13 -1.94 3.77
CA GLY A 67 -10.29 -1.14 2.87
C GLY A 67 -9.58 0.00 3.59
N LYS A 68 -9.50 -0.06 4.91
CA LYS A 68 -8.71 0.86 5.72
C LYS A 68 -7.26 0.40 5.75
N ILE A 69 -6.33 1.33 5.58
CA ILE A 69 -4.89 1.03 5.61
C ILE A 69 -4.46 0.67 7.01
N ILE A 70 -3.90 -0.54 7.16
CA ILE A 70 -3.24 -1.00 8.38
C ILE A 70 -1.83 -0.44 8.41
N ASP A 71 -1.00 -0.80 7.42
CA ASP A 71 0.34 -0.25 7.27
C ASP A 71 0.88 -0.40 5.84
N THR A 72 2.03 0.22 5.59
CA THR A 72 2.76 0.17 4.32
C THR A 72 4.18 -0.34 4.54
N TYR A 73 4.75 -0.98 3.51
CA TYR A 73 6.12 -1.48 3.55
C TYR A 73 6.78 -1.35 2.18
N VAL A 74 7.96 -0.75 2.13
CA VAL A 74 8.76 -0.69 0.89
C VAL A 74 9.55 -1.99 0.76
N LEU A 75 9.35 -2.71 -0.35
CA LEU A 75 9.99 -3.99 -0.63
C LEU A 75 11.40 -3.80 -1.20
N ASP A 76 11.52 -2.96 -2.22
CA ASP A 76 12.79 -2.63 -2.88
C ASP A 76 12.74 -1.20 -3.41
N HIS A 77 13.85 -0.47 -3.31
CA HIS A 77 13.98 0.87 -3.87
C HIS A 77 15.45 1.24 -4.11
N LYS A 78 15.67 2.24 -4.97
CA LYS A 78 17.00 2.80 -5.27
C LYS A 78 17.13 4.29 -4.97
N GLU A 79 16.17 4.83 -4.21
CA GLU A 79 16.14 6.23 -3.81
C GLU A 79 17.38 6.64 -2.99
N THR A 80 17.74 7.92 -3.08
CA THR A 80 18.92 8.47 -2.40
C THR A 80 18.82 8.33 -0.87
N PRO A 81 19.81 7.72 -0.21
CA PRO A 81 19.89 7.66 1.25
C PRO A 81 19.84 9.05 1.88
N GLY A 82 19.04 9.19 2.95
CA GLY A 82 18.87 10.47 3.65
C GLY A 82 17.90 11.46 2.99
N LEU A 83 17.37 11.15 1.80
CA LEU A 83 16.33 11.93 1.13
C LEU A 83 15.08 11.08 0.85
N GLY A 84 15.01 10.44 -0.31
CA GLY A 84 13.87 9.62 -0.73
C GLY A 84 13.71 8.34 0.11
N ASP A 85 14.80 7.82 0.68
CA ASP A 85 14.78 6.71 1.64
C ASP A 85 13.90 6.97 2.87
N GLY A 86 13.63 8.25 3.17
CA GLY A 86 12.74 8.69 4.23
C GLY A 86 11.32 8.11 4.14
N MET A 87 10.91 7.59 2.97
CA MET A 87 9.60 6.94 2.80
C MET A 87 9.42 5.69 3.67
N LYS A 88 10.51 5.07 4.14
CA LYS A 88 10.46 3.93 5.07
C LYS A 88 10.24 4.34 6.52
N THR A 89 10.37 5.62 6.85
CA THR A 89 10.31 6.09 8.24
C THR A 89 8.87 6.05 8.76
N GLU A 90 8.72 5.74 10.04
CA GLU A 90 7.41 5.77 10.72
C GLU A 90 6.76 7.16 10.66
N GLY A 91 7.55 8.23 10.67
CA GLY A 91 7.05 9.61 10.57
C GLY A 91 6.31 9.89 9.27
N PHE A 92 6.73 9.25 8.17
CA PHE A 92 6.06 9.35 6.88
C PHE A 92 4.89 8.34 6.78
N LYS A 93 5.15 7.06 7.08
CA LYS A 93 4.16 5.98 6.94
C LYS A 93 2.91 6.16 7.80
N LYS A 94 3.03 6.73 9.01
CA LYS A 94 1.88 6.92 9.92
C LYS A 94 0.77 7.78 9.32
N GLN A 95 1.08 8.61 8.33
CA GLN A 95 0.11 9.48 7.68
C GLN A 95 -0.91 8.70 6.85
N PHE A 96 -0.57 7.47 6.45
CA PHE A 96 -1.41 6.60 5.63
C PHE A 96 -2.32 5.71 6.47
N ARG A 97 -1.89 5.35 7.68
CA ARG A 97 -2.62 4.43 8.56
C ARG A 97 -3.99 4.97 8.91
N GLY A 98 -4.97 4.08 8.84
CA GLY A 98 -6.35 4.34 9.19
C GLY A 98 -7.17 5.10 8.16
N LYS A 99 -6.61 5.39 6.99
CA LYS A 99 -7.30 6.06 5.87
C LYS A 99 -7.90 5.08 4.90
N THR A 100 -8.90 5.54 4.17
CA THR A 100 -9.61 4.80 3.11
C THR A 100 -9.51 5.55 1.78
N LEU A 101 -9.97 4.96 0.68
CA LEU A 101 -9.90 5.62 -0.63
C LEU A 101 -10.65 6.96 -0.65
N ASP A 102 -11.80 7.02 0.01
CA ASP A 102 -12.78 8.09 -0.17
C ASP A 102 -12.65 9.21 0.89
N ASP A 103 -11.92 8.97 1.99
CA ASP A 103 -11.75 9.95 3.09
C ASP A 103 -10.50 10.84 2.97
N THR A 104 -9.67 10.60 1.95
CA THR A 104 -8.35 11.23 1.82
C THR A 104 -8.09 11.71 0.40
N LYS A 105 -7.57 12.93 0.28
CA LYS A 105 -7.02 13.45 -0.98
C LYS A 105 -5.60 12.91 -1.16
N TRP A 106 -5.49 11.86 -1.98
CA TRP A 106 -4.27 11.14 -2.31
C TRP A 106 -3.29 11.94 -3.19
N SER A 107 -2.79 13.04 -2.65
CA SER A 107 -1.74 13.88 -3.23
C SER A 107 -0.96 14.52 -2.10
N VAL A 108 0.24 15.01 -2.39
CA VAL A 108 0.99 15.76 -1.37
C VAL A 108 0.33 17.12 -1.13
N LYS A 109 0.48 17.70 0.07
CA LYS A 109 -0.12 19.00 0.43
C LYS A 109 0.27 20.14 -0.53
N LYS A 110 1.51 20.10 -1.04
CA LYS A 110 1.98 21.06 -2.07
C LYS A 110 1.17 21.00 -3.36
N ASP A 111 0.52 19.89 -3.64
CA ASP A 111 -0.32 19.66 -4.81
C ASP A 111 -1.83 19.66 -4.46
N GLY A 112 -2.19 20.13 -3.27
CA GLY A 112 -3.58 20.25 -2.82
C GLY A 112 -4.19 18.99 -2.18
N GLY A 113 -3.38 17.99 -1.86
CA GLY A 113 -3.82 16.80 -1.11
C GLY A 113 -3.53 16.86 0.38
N ASP A 114 -3.58 15.71 1.06
CA ASP A 114 -3.49 15.63 2.52
C ASP A 114 -2.15 15.10 3.05
N ILE A 115 -1.28 14.60 2.16
CA ILE A 115 -0.04 13.92 2.56
C ILE A 115 1.13 14.92 2.68
N ASP A 116 1.86 14.90 3.80
CA ASP A 116 3.07 15.69 3.95
C ASP A 116 4.22 15.06 3.15
N ALA A 117 4.81 15.83 2.25
CA ALA A 117 5.97 15.39 1.49
C ALA A 117 7.23 15.33 2.38
N LEU A 118 8.10 14.37 2.09
CA LEU A 118 9.46 14.34 2.62
C LEU A 118 10.24 15.59 2.20
N THR A 119 10.98 16.16 3.13
CA THR A 119 11.86 17.31 2.87
C THR A 119 12.84 16.96 1.75
N ALA A 120 12.88 17.82 0.72
CA ALA A 120 13.71 17.64 -0.48
C ALA A 120 13.47 16.34 -1.29
N ALA A 121 12.43 15.55 -0.99
CA ALA A 121 12.08 14.32 -1.71
C ALA A 121 10.59 14.30 -2.12
N THR A 122 10.14 15.38 -2.76
CA THR A 122 8.74 15.54 -3.20
C THR A 122 8.37 14.56 -4.32
N ILE A 123 9.30 14.21 -5.22
CA ILE A 123 9.04 13.25 -6.30
C ILE A 123 8.76 11.86 -5.71
N THR A 124 9.61 11.38 -4.81
CA THR A 124 9.42 10.13 -4.07
C THR A 124 8.11 10.11 -3.30
N SER A 125 7.76 11.24 -2.65
CA SER A 125 6.53 11.37 -1.87
C SER A 125 5.27 11.24 -2.75
N ARG A 126 5.30 11.82 -3.96
CA ARG A 126 4.22 11.69 -4.96
C ARG A 126 4.11 10.25 -5.46
N ALA A 127 5.24 9.64 -5.80
CA ALA A 127 5.29 8.24 -6.26
C ALA A 127 4.71 7.28 -5.20
N PHE A 128 5.10 7.45 -3.94
CA PHE A 128 4.58 6.64 -2.83
C PHE A 128 3.08 6.84 -2.63
N THR A 129 2.63 8.11 -2.59
CA THR A 129 1.21 8.44 -2.43
C THR A 129 0.36 7.87 -3.57
N GLY A 130 0.86 7.96 -4.80
CA GLY A 130 0.22 7.36 -5.98
C GLY A 130 0.17 5.83 -5.90
N GLY A 131 1.24 5.19 -5.42
CA GLY A 131 1.29 3.76 -5.15
C GLY A 131 0.21 3.32 -4.15
N VAL A 132 0.10 4.02 -3.01
CA VAL A 132 -0.94 3.73 -2.00
C VAL A 132 -2.35 3.88 -2.57
N ARG A 133 -2.61 4.97 -3.29
CA ARG A 133 -3.91 5.18 -3.96
C ARG A 133 -4.22 4.06 -4.95
N ARG A 134 -3.22 3.60 -5.71
CA ARG A 134 -3.37 2.46 -6.63
C ARG A 134 -3.74 1.18 -5.87
N ALA A 135 -3.09 0.88 -4.75
CA ALA A 135 -3.45 -0.28 -3.94
C ALA A 135 -4.91 -0.23 -3.45
N LEU A 136 -5.39 0.93 -3.02
CA LEU A 136 -6.78 1.12 -2.60
C LEU A 136 -7.79 0.92 -3.75
N LEU A 137 -7.46 1.40 -4.95
CA LEU A 137 -8.27 1.14 -6.15
C LEU A 137 -8.29 -0.34 -6.52
N LEU A 138 -7.14 -1.01 -6.46
CA LEU A 138 -7.03 -2.45 -6.70
C LEU A 138 -7.82 -3.24 -5.66
N TYR A 139 -7.79 -2.83 -4.39
CA TYR A 139 -8.60 -3.45 -3.35
C TYR A 139 -10.10 -3.42 -3.69
N LYS A 140 -10.65 -2.29 -4.14
CA LYS A 140 -12.07 -2.21 -4.52
C LYS A 140 -12.41 -3.25 -5.60
N LYS A 141 -11.57 -3.36 -6.62
CA LYS A 141 -11.74 -4.35 -7.71
C LYS A 141 -11.57 -5.79 -7.24
N LEU A 142 -10.55 -6.06 -6.41
CA LEU A 142 -10.33 -7.38 -5.83
C LEU A 142 -11.48 -7.82 -4.93
N LYS A 143 -12.07 -6.90 -4.17
CA LYS A 143 -13.24 -7.17 -3.33
C LYS A 143 -14.45 -7.57 -4.17
N GLU A 144 -14.68 -6.88 -5.29
CA GLU A 144 -15.73 -7.23 -6.26
C GLU A 144 -15.48 -8.61 -6.91
N GLU A 145 -14.24 -8.93 -7.28
CA GLU A 145 -13.89 -10.23 -7.87
C GLU A 145 -13.96 -11.39 -6.88
N THR A 146 -13.62 -11.15 -5.62
CA THR A 146 -13.59 -12.20 -4.58
C THR A 146 -14.96 -12.53 -4.00
N ASN A 147 -15.99 -11.74 -4.33
CA ASN A 147 -17.43 -11.96 -4.13
C ASN A 147 -17.77 -12.74 -2.83
N VAL A 148 -17.27 -12.22 -1.70
CA VAL A 148 -17.81 -12.47 -0.36
C VAL A 148 -18.80 -11.35 -0.04
#